data_AF-A0A932J6Y0-F1
#
_entry.id   AF-A0A932J6Y0-F1
#
_cell.length_a   1.000
_cell.length_b   1.000
_cell.length_c   1.000
_cell.angle_alpha   90.00
_cell.angle_beta   90.00
_cell.angle_gamma   90.00
#
_symmetry.space_group_name_H-M   'P 1'
#
loop_
_entity.id
_entity.type
_entity.pdbx_description
1 polymer ?
#
loop_
_entity_poly.entity_id
_entity_poly.type
_entity_poly.pdbx_seq_one_letter_code
_entity_poly.pdbx_strand_id
1 'polypeptide(L)'
;MSFRSRARTFVGKNSVVLIIGLFAGLALLTFSFVRASVAQAQSDKPVTFIDETDNTSGIQYAVGYAEGQINGGESIDTTSVEGIQKYVDFNQRNAQKLLATNQNKFYVLVVFNRPLSQSEFEQFVKTYALKPSAYSLRAVAPDGTRSTIYGGPADNNLIPADLLNLVAQDIQQRDGSKITGWIEVSTIVKRKDLVDLINDPAVYTVDVTESILRNSITSAKLSAAGADEGTVQAYTNDQMQIQISRVPVYWFLEDYGLVSSK
;
A
#
# COMPACT_ATOMS: atom_id res chain seq x y z
N MET A 1 -55.82 -20.42 -50.38
CA MET A 1 -54.84 -21.00 -51.33
C MET A 1 -53.59 -20.11 -51.28
N SER A 2 -52.54 -20.50 -50.55
CA SER A 2 -51.33 -21.23 -51.04
C SER A 2 -50.45 -20.38 -51.97
N PHE A 3 -49.13 -20.26 -51.88
CA PHE A 3 -48.05 -20.56 -50.92
C PHE A 3 -46.75 -20.04 -51.61
N ARG A 4 -45.64 -19.92 -50.86
CA ARG A 4 -44.22 -19.74 -51.28
C ARG A 4 -43.75 -18.29 -51.49
N SER A 5 -42.47 -17.93 -51.31
CA SER A 5 -41.29 -18.45 -50.59
C SER A 5 -40.13 -17.53 -51.02
N ARG A 6 -39.30 -17.07 -50.08
CA ARG A 6 -37.81 -17.05 -50.09
C ARG A 6 -37.21 -15.81 -49.43
N ALA A 7 -36.43 -16.10 -48.40
CA ALA A 7 -35.35 -15.26 -47.90
C ALA A 7 -34.18 -15.20 -48.91
N ARG A 8 -33.46 -14.08 -48.92
CA ARG A 8 -32.04 -14.02 -49.30
C ARG A 8 -31.30 -13.04 -48.39
N THR A 9 -30.45 -13.62 -47.57
CA THR A 9 -29.21 -13.10 -46.98
C THR A 9 -28.26 -12.55 -48.05
N PHE A 10 -27.53 -11.48 -47.72
CA PHE A 10 -26.23 -11.19 -48.31
C PHE A 10 -25.17 -11.01 -47.21
N VAL A 11 -24.04 -11.64 -47.47
CA VAL A 11 -22.86 -11.87 -46.62
C VAL A 11 -21.67 -11.23 -47.32
N GLY A 12 -20.77 -10.59 -46.56
CA GLY A 12 -19.37 -10.35 -46.93
C GLY A 12 -18.57 -10.12 -45.62
N LYS A 13 -17.73 -11.07 -45.15
CA LYS A 13 -16.33 -11.38 -45.52
C LYS A 13 -15.37 -10.22 -45.17
N ASN A 14 -14.25 -10.33 -44.45
CA ASN A 14 -13.42 -11.35 -43.76
C ASN A 14 -12.67 -10.55 -42.63
N SER A 15 -11.98 -11.05 -41.60
CA SER A 15 -11.05 -12.19 -41.49
C SER A 15 -10.74 -12.48 -40.00
N VAL A 16 -10.70 -13.77 -39.67
CA VAL A 16 -9.68 -14.47 -38.86
C VAL A 16 -9.09 -13.77 -37.63
N VAL A 17 -9.49 -14.23 -36.44
CA VAL A 17 -8.56 -14.40 -35.31
C VAL A 17 -8.79 -15.80 -34.75
N LEU A 18 -7.73 -16.61 -34.80
CA LEU A 18 -7.62 -17.93 -34.22
C LEU A 18 -6.35 -17.85 -33.37
N ILE A 19 -6.45 -18.17 -32.08
CA ILE A 19 -5.45 -18.99 -31.35
C ILE A 19 -6.16 -19.56 -30.12
N ILE A 20 -6.19 -20.89 -30.12
CA ILE A 20 -6.54 -21.79 -29.03
C ILE A 20 -5.33 -21.88 -28.10
N GLY A 21 -5.55 -21.93 -26.78
CA GLY A 21 -4.48 -22.15 -25.81
C GLY A 21 -5.00 -22.58 -24.45
N LEU A 22 -5.39 -23.85 -24.36
CA LEU A 22 -5.82 -24.59 -23.17
C LEU A 22 -4.57 -24.95 -22.33
N PHE A 23 -4.50 -24.59 -21.05
CA PHE A 23 -3.60 -25.28 -20.11
C PHE A 23 -4.28 -25.49 -18.76
N ALA A 24 -4.71 -26.74 -18.59
CA ALA A 24 -5.09 -27.35 -17.33
C ALA A 24 -3.83 -27.58 -16.47
N GLY A 25 -4.03 -27.55 -15.16
CA GLY A 25 -2.98 -27.69 -14.17
C GLY A 25 -2.51 -29.13 -13.89
N LEU A 26 -1.50 -29.16 -13.03
CA LEU A 26 -1.01 -30.23 -12.15
C LEU A 26 -0.30 -31.44 -12.81
N ALA A 27 1.02 -31.57 -12.57
CA ALA A 27 1.62 -32.62 -11.73
C ALA A 27 3.16 -32.72 -11.85
N LEU A 28 3.81 -32.76 -10.68
CA LEU A 28 4.96 -33.59 -10.26
C LEU A 28 6.29 -33.65 -11.06
N LEU A 29 7.32 -33.08 -10.41
CA LEU A 29 8.71 -33.55 -10.22
C LEU A 29 9.41 -34.37 -11.33
N THR A 30 10.49 -33.82 -11.89
CA THR A 30 11.79 -34.53 -11.99
C THR A 30 12.96 -33.55 -11.87
N PHE A 31 13.85 -33.81 -10.91
CA PHE A 31 15.10 -33.10 -10.63
C PHE A 31 16.25 -34.07 -10.95
N SER A 32 17.24 -33.69 -11.75
CA SER A 32 18.57 -34.33 -11.76
C SER A 32 19.66 -33.52 -12.50
N PHE A 33 20.63 -33.03 -11.70
CA PHE A 33 22.11 -32.96 -11.92
C PHE A 33 22.65 -32.13 -13.14
N VAL A 34 23.68 -31.26 -13.12
CA VAL A 34 24.73 -30.80 -12.17
C VAL A 34 25.24 -29.43 -12.64
N ARG A 35 25.36 -28.45 -11.74
CA ARG A 35 26.55 -27.58 -11.66
C ARG A 35 26.80 -27.25 -10.19
N ALA A 36 28.00 -27.58 -9.73
CA ALA A 36 28.51 -27.23 -8.42
C ALA A 36 28.73 -25.71 -8.35
N SER A 37 27.65 -24.99 -8.06
CA SER A 37 27.72 -23.72 -7.37
C SER A 37 27.82 -24.07 -5.88
N VAL A 38 28.68 -23.38 -5.13
CA VAL A 38 28.57 -23.36 -3.67
C VAL A 38 27.25 -22.64 -3.35
N ALA A 39 26.15 -23.37 -3.44
CA ALA A 39 24.83 -22.94 -3.03
C ALA A 39 24.85 -23.01 -1.50
N GLN A 40 25.04 -21.86 -0.84
CA GLN A 40 24.36 -21.68 0.43
C GLN A 40 22.88 -21.93 0.11
N ALA A 41 22.33 -23.02 0.65
CA ALA A 41 20.92 -23.33 0.51
C ALA A 41 20.14 -22.15 1.09
N GLN A 42 19.69 -21.26 0.21
CA GLN A 42 18.70 -20.26 0.55
C GLN A 42 17.48 -21.08 0.99
N SER A 43 17.08 -20.92 2.24
CA SER A 43 15.89 -21.58 2.74
C SER A 43 14.70 -21.06 1.94
N ASP A 44 14.14 -21.87 1.04
CA ASP A 44 12.92 -21.56 0.26
C ASP A 44 11.68 -21.34 1.14
N LYS A 45 11.80 -21.46 2.47
CA LYS A 45 10.70 -21.23 3.40
C LYS A 45 10.70 -19.79 3.92
N PRO A 46 9.54 -19.09 3.89
CA PRO A 46 9.38 -17.80 4.53
C PRO A 46 9.82 -17.84 6.00
N VAL A 47 10.60 -16.83 6.42
CA VAL A 47 11.04 -16.67 7.81
C VAL A 47 10.33 -15.49 8.42
N THR A 48 9.52 -15.74 9.45
CA THR A 48 8.82 -14.73 10.23
C THR A 48 9.74 -14.11 11.28
N PHE A 49 9.82 -12.77 11.32
CA PHE A 49 10.62 -12.04 12.32
C PHE A 49 9.83 -11.65 13.56
N ILE A 50 8.56 -11.30 13.36
CA ILE A 50 7.51 -11.10 14.36
C ILE A 50 6.17 -11.50 13.77
N ASP A 51 5.30 -11.98 14.64
CA ASP A 51 3.89 -12.27 14.40
C ASP A 51 3.21 -12.11 15.76
N GLU A 52 2.66 -10.92 15.99
CA GLU A 52 2.17 -10.48 17.29
C GLU A 52 0.71 -10.03 17.17
N THR A 53 -0.03 -10.23 18.26
CA THR A 53 -1.35 -9.62 18.46
C THR A 53 -1.25 -8.68 19.65
N ASP A 54 -1.58 -7.41 19.45
CA ASP A 54 -1.69 -6.50 20.58
C ASP A 54 -2.92 -6.85 21.42
N ASN A 55 -2.70 -7.33 22.63
CA ASN A 55 -3.76 -7.80 23.53
C ASN A 55 -4.80 -6.72 23.89
N THR A 56 -4.48 -5.44 23.69
CA THR A 56 -5.41 -4.33 23.99
C THR A 56 -6.33 -4.04 22.81
N SER A 57 -5.80 -3.93 21.60
CA SER A 57 -6.59 -3.61 20.40
C SER A 57 -7.09 -4.82 19.62
N GLY A 58 -6.48 -6.00 19.81
CA GLY A 58 -6.71 -7.19 18.99
C GLY A 58 -6.05 -7.12 17.60
N ILE A 59 -5.25 -6.08 17.33
CA ILE A 59 -4.58 -5.88 16.03
C ILE A 59 -3.45 -6.87 15.90
N GLN A 60 -3.43 -7.58 14.77
CA GLN A 60 -2.38 -8.52 14.42
C GLN A 60 -1.42 -7.84 13.46
N TYR A 61 -0.11 -8.00 13.67
CA TYR A 61 0.90 -7.49 12.76
C TYR A 61 2.07 -8.45 12.67
N ALA A 62 2.60 -8.59 11.46
CA ALA A 62 3.70 -9.51 11.19
C ALA A 62 4.63 -8.93 10.14
N VAL A 63 5.90 -9.35 10.20
CA VAL A 63 6.86 -9.12 9.12
C VAL A 63 7.81 -10.30 9.03
N GLY A 64 8.19 -10.65 7.80
CA GLY A 64 9.10 -11.74 7.50
C GLY A 64 9.88 -11.49 6.23
N TYR A 65 10.74 -12.45 5.92
CA TYR A 65 11.58 -12.46 4.72
C TYR A 65 11.30 -13.72 3.89
N ALA A 66 11.06 -13.52 2.59
CA ALA A 66 10.86 -14.59 1.62
C ALA A 66 11.27 -14.10 0.23
N GLU A 67 11.90 -14.96 -0.56
CA GLU A 67 12.18 -14.70 -1.99
C GLU A 67 12.91 -13.37 -2.27
N GLY A 68 13.86 -12.98 -1.41
CA GLY A 68 14.59 -11.71 -1.59
C GLY A 68 13.85 -10.47 -1.09
N GLN A 69 12.67 -10.62 -0.49
CA GLN A 69 11.78 -9.52 -0.13
C GLN A 69 11.42 -9.55 1.35
N ILE A 70 11.21 -8.36 1.92
CA ILE A 70 10.66 -8.19 3.26
C ILE A 70 9.19 -7.85 3.10
N ASN A 71 8.33 -8.74 3.59
CA ASN A 71 6.88 -8.62 3.50
C ASN A 71 6.31 -8.51 4.91
N GLY A 72 5.39 -7.57 5.10
CA GLY A 72 4.67 -7.41 6.35
C GLY A 72 3.25 -6.94 6.14
N GLY A 73 2.53 -6.77 7.23
CA GLY A 73 1.17 -6.29 7.18
C GLY A 73 0.54 -6.25 8.56
N GLU A 74 -0.67 -5.75 8.57
CA GLU A 74 -1.52 -5.71 9.74
C GLU A 74 -2.95 -6.16 9.39
N SER A 75 -3.62 -6.70 10.39
CA SER A 75 -5.04 -7.05 10.34
C SER A 75 -5.76 -6.26 11.43
N ILE A 76 -6.81 -5.55 11.01
CA ILE A 76 -7.59 -4.66 11.86
C ILE A 76 -9.09 -4.97 11.67
N ASP A 77 -9.91 -4.77 12.69
CA ASP A 77 -11.37 -4.83 12.53
C ASP A 77 -11.87 -3.52 11.88
N THR A 78 -12.23 -3.60 10.61
CA THR A 78 -12.86 -2.48 9.88
C THR A 78 -14.37 -2.58 9.76
N THR A 79 -14.97 -3.60 10.38
CA THR A 79 -16.42 -3.83 10.31
C THR A 79 -17.19 -3.10 11.40
N SER A 80 -16.48 -2.51 12.37
CA SER A 80 -17.06 -1.73 13.46
C SER A 80 -16.31 -0.41 13.71
N VAL A 81 -17.06 0.59 14.19
CA VAL A 81 -16.49 1.86 14.70
C VAL A 81 -15.50 1.59 15.84
N GLU A 82 -15.81 0.62 16.71
CA GLU A 82 -14.95 0.24 17.83
C GLU A 82 -13.60 -0.31 17.34
N GLY A 83 -13.59 -1.14 16.30
CA GLY A 83 -12.38 -1.70 15.70
C GLY A 83 -11.47 -0.60 15.10
N ILE A 84 -12.07 0.37 14.41
CA ILE A 84 -11.35 1.53 13.89
C ILE A 84 -10.78 2.40 15.02
N GLN A 85 -11.55 2.63 16.10
CA GLN A 85 -11.04 3.37 17.26
C GLN A 85 -9.88 2.63 17.93
N LYS A 86 -9.95 1.30 18.06
CA LYS A 86 -8.84 0.48 18.58
C LYS A 86 -7.59 0.59 17.71
N TYR A 87 -7.72 0.75 16.40
CA TYR A 87 -6.62 1.03 15.49
C TYR A 87 -5.98 2.41 15.71
N VAL A 88 -6.79 3.45 15.91
CA VAL A 88 -6.29 4.78 16.26
C VAL A 88 -5.54 4.73 17.60
N ASP A 89 -6.14 4.14 18.63
CA ASP A 89 -5.56 4.05 19.97
C ASP A 89 -4.27 3.23 19.98
N PHE A 90 -4.21 2.14 19.19
CA PHE A 90 -3.00 1.35 18.98
C PHE A 90 -1.88 2.19 18.39
N ASN A 91 -2.16 2.94 17.33
CA ASN A 91 -1.16 3.76 16.66
C ASN A 91 -0.69 4.93 17.55
N GLN A 92 -1.60 5.60 18.24
CA GLN A 92 -1.24 6.67 19.18
C GLN A 92 -0.37 6.12 20.33
N ARG A 93 -0.75 5.00 20.94
CA ARG A 93 0.03 4.37 22.02
C ARG A 93 1.41 3.94 21.54
N ASN A 94 1.51 3.32 20.36
CA ASN A 94 2.80 2.88 19.84
C ASN A 94 3.66 4.04 19.33
N ALA A 95 3.07 5.13 18.83
CA ALA A 95 3.79 6.36 18.53
C ALA A 95 4.47 6.90 19.79
N GLN A 96 3.79 6.92 20.94
CA GLN A 96 4.39 7.33 22.22
C GLN A 96 5.53 6.39 22.66
N LYS A 97 5.36 5.06 22.51
CA LYS A 97 6.44 4.10 22.79
C LYS A 97 7.66 4.33 21.88
N LEU A 98 7.42 4.57 20.60
CA LEU A 98 8.47 4.84 19.61
C LEU A 98 9.21 6.15 19.93
N LEU A 99 8.49 7.20 20.33
CA LEU A 99 9.07 8.48 20.78
C LEU A 99 9.94 8.34 22.03
N ALA A 100 9.69 7.34 22.88
CA ALA A 100 10.50 7.03 24.06
C ALA A 100 11.80 6.25 23.75
N THR A 101 11.97 5.76 22.53
CA THR A 101 13.23 5.10 22.10
C THR A 101 14.32 6.14 21.78
N ASN A 102 15.49 5.74 21.28
CA ASN A 102 16.55 6.64 20.77
C ASN A 102 16.47 6.87 19.23
N GLN A 103 15.35 6.53 18.60
CA GLN A 103 15.18 6.68 17.16
C GLN A 103 14.92 8.12 16.72
N ASN A 104 15.50 8.52 15.60
CA ASN A 104 15.37 9.88 15.08
C ASN A 104 14.56 9.97 13.78
N LYS A 105 14.18 8.82 13.21
CA LYS A 105 13.40 8.70 11.98
C LYS A 105 12.30 7.64 12.20
N PHE A 106 11.11 7.91 11.67
CA PHE A 106 9.95 7.01 11.75
C PHE A 106 9.33 6.91 10.37
N TYR A 107 9.00 5.68 9.98
CA TYR A 107 8.28 5.37 8.75
C TYR A 107 6.80 5.27 9.10
N VAL A 108 6.01 6.14 8.51
CA VAL A 108 4.61 6.32 8.89
C VAL A 108 3.72 6.45 7.67
N LEU A 109 2.47 6.07 7.84
CA LEU A 109 1.37 6.45 6.95
C LEU A 109 0.51 7.47 7.70
N VAL A 110 0.42 8.68 7.15
CA VAL A 110 -0.47 9.71 7.68
C VAL A 110 -1.82 9.56 6.98
N VAL A 111 -2.90 9.45 7.76
CA VAL A 111 -4.28 9.43 7.27
C VAL A 111 -4.91 10.77 7.61
N PHE A 112 -5.37 11.51 6.61
CA PHE A 112 -5.95 12.84 6.79
C PHE A 112 -7.40 12.77 7.28
N ASN A 113 -7.85 13.80 7.99
CA ASN A 113 -9.22 13.89 8.51
C ASN A 113 -10.25 14.41 7.48
N ARG A 114 -9.77 14.75 6.28
CA ARG A 114 -10.54 15.09 5.08
C ARG A 114 -9.62 14.99 3.86
N PRO A 115 -10.16 14.99 2.63
CA PRO A 115 -9.33 15.11 1.44
C PRO A 115 -8.67 16.50 1.43
N LEU A 116 -7.35 16.53 1.33
CA LEU A 116 -6.61 17.78 1.14
C LEU A 116 -6.62 18.16 -0.34
N SER A 117 -6.82 19.44 -0.63
CA SER A 117 -6.52 19.96 -1.97
C SER A 117 -5.02 19.85 -2.28
N GLN A 118 -4.65 19.98 -3.56
CA GLN A 118 -3.25 19.89 -3.97
C GLN A 118 -2.34 20.86 -3.20
N SER A 119 -2.75 22.13 -3.10
CA SER A 119 -1.96 23.16 -2.41
C SER A 119 -1.86 22.91 -0.91
N GLU A 120 -2.92 22.40 -0.28
CA GLU A 120 -2.90 22.00 1.14
C GLU A 120 -1.94 20.84 1.37
N PHE A 121 -1.95 19.83 0.49
CA PHE A 121 -1.03 18.70 0.57
C PHE A 121 0.43 19.12 0.37
N GLU A 122 0.72 19.97 -0.64
CA GLU A 122 2.06 20.53 -0.85
C GLU A 122 2.54 21.34 0.35
N GLN A 123 1.66 22.16 0.93
CA GLN A 123 1.96 22.94 2.13
C GLN A 123 2.18 22.03 3.35
N PHE A 124 1.41 20.95 3.49
CA PHE A 124 1.58 19.96 4.56
C PHE A 124 2.96 19.29 4.47
N VAL A 125 3.33 18.82 3.28
CA VAL A 125 4.66 18.23 3.01
C VAL A 125 5.79 19.20 3.34
N LYS A 126 5.63 20.48 2.94
CA LYS A 126 6.63 21.52 3.24
C LYS A 126 6.73 21.82 4.74
N THR A 127 5.60 21.91 5.44
CA THR A 127 5.53 22.27 6.87
C THR A 127 6.34 21.31 7.74
N TYR A 128 6.21 20.01 7.47
CA TYR A 128 6.91 18.95 8.22
C TYR A 128 8.19 18.46 7.55
N ALA A 129 8.61 19.11 6.46
CA ALA A 129 9.74 18.69 5.62
C ALA A 129 9.69 17.18 5.29
N LEU A 130 8.51 16.70 4.92
CA LEU A 130 8.25 15.30 4.64
C LEU A 130 9.04 14.84 3.41
N LYS A 131 9.32 13.54 3.37
CA LYS A 131 9.84 12.86 2.19
C LYS A 131 8.83 11.80 1.78
N PRO A 132 7.77 12.16 1.04
CA PRO A 132 6.76 11.17 0.64
C PRO A 132 7.39 10.09 -0.23
N SER A 133 7.03 8.83 0.03
CA SER A 133 7.35 7.70 -0.85
C SER A 133 6.14 7.30 -1.69
N ALA A 134 4.94 7.49 -1.15
CA ALA A 134 3.67 7.25 -1.84
C ALA A 134 2.58 8.13 -1.22
N TYR A 135 1.50 8.34 -1.95
CA TYR A 135 0.28 8.97 -1.47
C TYR A 135 -0.96 8.36 -2.16
N SER A 136 -2.10 8.47 -1.48
CA SER A 136 -3.40 8.02 -1.98
C SER A 136 -4.29 9.24 -2.23
N LEU A 137 -4.96 9.28 -3.38
CA LEU A 137 -5.99 10.27 -3.69
C LEU A 137 -7.38 9.64 -3.70
N ARG A 138 -8.36 10.46 -3.32
CA ARG A 138 -9.79 10.15 -3.36
C ARG A 138 -10.39 10.61 -4.67
N ALA A 139 -11.04 9.72 -5.39
CA ALA A 139 -11.89 10.05 -6.54
C ALA A 139 -13.34 9.59 -6.30
N VAL A 140 -14.29 10.38 -6.81
CA VAL A 140 -15.73 10.11 -6.66
C VAL A 140 -16.47 10.29 -7.98
N ALA A 141 -17.24 9.28 -8.36
CA ALA A 141 -18.11 9.27 -9.52
C ALA A 141 -19.45 9.99 -9.25
N PRO A 142 -20.21 10.39 -10.29
CA PRO A 142 -21.50 11.08 -10.11
C PRO A 142 -22.55 10.29 -9.32
N ASP A 143 -22.46 8.97 -9.30
CA ASP A 143 -23.34 8.07 -8.54
C ASP A 143 -22.92 7.89 -7.07
N GLY A 144 -21.82 8.53 -6.65
CA GLY A 144 -21.25 8.40 -5.32
C GLY A 144 -20.25 7.25 -5.18
N THR A 145 -19.97 6.47 -6.22
CA THR A 145 -18.94 5.43 -6.20
C THR A 145 -17.58 6.06 -5.91
N ARG A 146 -16.81 5.44 -5.02
CA ARG A 146 -15.52 5.93 -4.53
C ARG A 146 -14.39 5.07 -5.04
N SER A 147 -13.27 5.70 -5.41
CA SER A 147 -12.07 5.03 -5.89
C SER A 147 -10.82 5.64 -5.26
N THR A 148 -9.82 4.78 -5.01
CA THR A 148 -8.48 5.21 -4.59
C THR A 148 -7.55 5.24 -5.78
N ILE A 149 -6.81 6.34 -5.92
CA ILE A 149 -5.73 6.47 -6.89
C ILE A 149 -4.41 6.48 -6.12
N TYR A 150 -3.52 5.57 -6.46
CA TYR A 150 -2.20 5.50 -5.87
C TYR A 150 -1.20 6.29 -6.71
N GLY A 151 -0.35 7.07 -6.05
CA GLY A 151 0.70 7.84 -6.69
C GLY A 151 1.91 8.00 -5.77
N GLY A 152 2.93 8.67 -6.29
CA GLY A 152 4.13 8.99 -5.54
C GLY A 152 4.98 10.01 -6.29
N PRO A 153 5.99 10.60 -5.63
CA PRO A 153 6.91 11.49 -6.29
C PRO A 153 7.67 10.81 -7.43
N ALA A 154 7.93 11.54 -8.51
CA ALA A 154 8.75 11.08 -9.63
C ALA A 154 9.54 12.26 -10.22
N ASP A 155 10.74 12.00 -10.74
CA ASP A 155 11.59 13.00 -11.39
C ASP A 155 11.78 14.30 -10.58
N ASN A 156 11.96 14.16 -9.26
CA ASN A 156 12.06 15.26 -8.27
C ASN A 156 10.80 16.12 -8.10
N ASN A 157 9.67 15.72 -8.70
CA ASN A 157 8.38 16.36 -8.49
C ASN A 157 7.59 15.61 -7.44
N LEU A 158 7.10 16.33 -6.42
CA LEU A 158 6.18 15.76 -5.42
C LEU A 158 4.91 15.24 -6.09
N ILE A 159 4.40 15.97 -7.08
CA ILE A 159 3.18 15.66 -7.82
C ILE A 159 3.48 15.80 -9.31
N PRO A 160 3.74 14.71 -10.03
CA PRO A 160 4.00 14.77 -11.46
C PRO A 160 2.73 15.17 -12.23
N ALA A 161 2.64 16.44 -12.64
CA ALA A 161 1.42 17.03 -13.21
C ALA A 161 0.92 16.28 -14.45
N ASP A 162 1.81 15.82 -15.33
CA ASP A 162 1.44 15.06 -16.52
C ASP A 162 0.76 13.74 -16.19
N LEU A 163 1.30 13.01 -15.19
CA LEU A 163 0.69 11.76 -14.72
C LEU A 163 -0.65 12.02 -14.04
N LEU A 164 -0.75 13.07 -13.20
CA LEU A 164 -1.99 13.44 -12.53
C LEU A 164 -3.08 13.80 -13.56
N ASN A 165 -2.73 14.58 -14.58
CA ASN A 165 -3.64 14.96 -15.66
C ASN A 165 -4.09 13.74 -16.47
N LEU A 166 -3.17 12.83 -16.79
CA LEU A 166 -3.48 11.58 -17.50
C LEU A 166 -4.49 10.74 -16.72
N VAL A 167 -4.25 10.53 -15.42
CA VAL A 167 -5.13 9.75 -14.56
C VAL A 167 -6.48 10.45 -14.38
N ALA A 168 -6.49 11.77 -14.17
CA ALA A 168 -7.72 12.55 -14.04
C ALA A 168 -8.59 12.47 -15.31
N GLN A 169 -7.97 12.49 -16.50
CA GLN A 169 -8.68 12.33 -17.76
C GLN A 169 -9.24 10.91 -17.93
N ASP A 170 -8.44 9.88 -17.64
CA ASP A 170 -8.84 8.47 -17.77
C ASP A 170 -10.06 8.14 -16.90
N ILE A 171 -10.04 8.52 -15.61
CA ILE A 171 -11.17 8.26 -14.71
C ILE A 171 -12.41 9.09 -15.10
N GLN A 172 -12.21 10.34 -15.53
CA GLN A 172 -13.31 11.21 -15.97
C GLN A 172 -13.98 10.67 -17.24
N GLN A 173 -13.23 10.03 -18.14
CA GLN A 173 -13.75 9.39 -19.35
C GLN A 173 -14.42 8.04 -19.08
N ARG A 174 -13.90 7.26 -18.12
CA ARG A 174 -14.41 5.92 -17.81
C ARG A 174 -15.76 5.95 -17.13
N ASP A 175 -15.91 6.75 -16.09
CA ASP A 175 -17.11 6.73 -15.23
C ASP A 175 -17.52 8.12 -14.73
N GLY A 176 -16.83 9.17 -15.16
CA GLY A 176 -17.13 10.54 -14.75
C GLY A 176 -16.53 10.94 -13.40
N SER A 177 -15.69 10.09 -12.80
CA SER A 177 -15.04 10.35 -11.53
C SER A 177 -14.20 11.62 -11.53
N LYS A 178 -14.19 12.29 -10.38
CA LYS A 178 -13.35 13.47 -10.12
C LYS A 178 -12.45 13.22 -8.93
N ILE A 179 -11.18 13.60 -9.05
CA ILE A 179 -10.27 13.66 -7.91
C ILE A 179 -10.75 14.77 -6.98
N THR A 180 -10.89 14.43 -5.70
CA THR A 180 -11.39 15.33 -4.65
C THR A 180 -10.33 15.70 -3.62
N GLY A 181 -9.21 14.99 -3.56
CA GLY A 181 -8.06 15.36 -2.74
C GLY A 181 -7.17 14.20 -2.34
N TRP A 182 -6.12 14.52 -1.58
CA TRP A 182 -5.21 13.56 -0.97
C TRP A 182 -5.77 13.09 0.38
N ILE A 183 -5.78 11.78 0.59
CA ILE A 183 -6.36 11.16 1.78
C ILE A 183 -5.31 10.49 2.67
N GLU A 184 -4.18 10.10 2.08
CA GLU A 184 -3.10 9.44 2.82
C GLU A 184 -1.74 9.79 2.22
N VAL A 185 -0.69 9.75 3.04
CA VAL A 185 0.71 9.85 2.60
C VAL A 185 1.63 8.93 3.40
N SER A 186 2.38 8.09 2.70
CA SER A 186 3.48 7.31 3.27
C SER A 186 4.76 8.13 3.24
N THR A 187 5.43 8.28 4.37
CA THR A 187 6.61 9.13 4.47
C THR A 187 7.53 8.76 5.63
N ILE A 188 8.71 9.39 5.65
CA ILE A 188 9.66 9.33 6.75
C ILE A 188 9.61 10.66 7.50
N VAL A 189 9.36 10.60 8.81
CA VAL A 189 9.27 11.76 9.69
C VAL A 189 10.39 11.75 10.72
N LYS A 190 10.88 12.93 11.11
CA LYS A 190 11.83 13.05 12.23
C LYS A 190 11.08 13.02 13.55
N ARG A 191 11.78 12.73 14.64
CA ARG A 191 11.19 12.71 15.99
C ARG A 191 10.38 13.96 16.35
N LYS A 192 10.95 15.15 16.13
CA LYS A 192 10.27 16.41 16.45
C LYS A 192 8.95 16.53 15.66
N ASP A 193 8.98 16.17 14.38
CA ASP A 193 7.86 16.32 13.47
C ASP A 193 6.77 15.27 13.75
N LEU A 194 7.13 14.08 14.23
CA LEU A 194 6.16 13.07 14.64
C LEU A 194 5.28 13.57 15.81
N VAL A 195 5.87 14.27 16.78
CA VAL A 195 5.13 14.84 17.92
C VAL A 195 4.12 15.89 17.46
N ASP A 196 4.52 16.72 16.49
CA ASP A 196 3.64 17.75 15.95
C ASP A 196 2.55 17.13 15.06
N LEU A 197 2.91 16.17 14.19
CA LEU A 197 2.00 15.49 13.27
C LEU A 197 0.85 14.76 13.96
N ILE A 198 1.09 14.06 15.07
CA ILE A 198 0.03 13.34 15.80
C ILE A 198 -1.01 14.28 16.42
N ASN A 199 -0.70 15.58 16.51
CA ASN A 199 -1.58 16.62 17.03
C ASN A 199 -2.05 17.59 15.94
N ASP A 200 -1.68 17.36 14.67
CA ASP A 200 -2.04 18.26 13.58
C ASP A 200 -3.56 18.13 13.27
N PRO A 201 -4.30 19.23 13.18
CA PRO A 201 -5.74 19.20 12.98
C PRO A 201 -6.18 18.72 11.59
N ALA A 202 -5.28 18.54 10.63
CA ALA A 202 -5.54 17.91 9.33
C ALA A 202 -5.31 16.39 9.36
N VAL A 203 -4.68 15.87 10.42
CA VAL A 203 -4.35 14.45 10.57
C VAL A 203 -5.39 13.77 11.45
N TYR A 204 -5.96 12.68 10.97
CA TYR A 204 -6.84 11.84 11.78
C TYR A 204 -6.03 10.84 12.62
N THR A 205 -5.09 10.15 11.97
CA THR A 205 -4.16 9.23 12.64
C THR A 205 -2.83 9.15 11.91
N VAL A 206 -1.78 8.83 12.65
CA VAL A 206 -0.46 8.50 12.11
C VAL A 206 -0.22 7.02 12.38
N ASP A 207 -0.35 6.21 11.33
CA ASP A 207 0.00 4.79 11.36
C ASP A 207 1.50 4.64 11.50
N VAL A 208 1.93 4.01 12.59
CA VAL A 208 3.33 3.75 12.92
C VAL A 208 3.72 2.28 12.77
N THR A 209 2.84 1.45 12.21
CA THR A 209 3.05 0.00 12.08
C THR A 209 4.33 -0.30 11.32
N GLU A 210 4.63 0.42 10.24
CA GLU A 210 5.89 0.22 9.51
C GLU A 210 7.12 0.46 10.38
N SER A 211 7.09 1.46 11.26
CA SER A 211 8.18 1.70 12.21
C SER A 211 8.33 0.52 13.18
N ILE A 212 7.22 -0.03 13.69
CA ILE A 212 7.22 -1.22 14.56
C ILE A 212 7.83 -2.41 13.82
N LEU A 213 7.36 -2.69 12.60
CA LEU A 213 7.85 -3.79 11.77
C LEU A 213 9.34 -3.63 11.47
N ARG A 214 9.80 -2.43 11.06
CA ARG A 214 11.22 -2.15 10.80
C ARG A 214 12.08 -2.39 12.04
N ASN A 215 11.63 -1.97 13.21
CA ASN A 215 12.39 -2.13 14.45
C ASN A 215 12.60 -3.58 14.86
N SER A 216 11.75 -4.48 14.37
CA SER A 216 11.84 -5.90 14.63
C SER A 216 12.89 -6.61 13.76
N ILE A 217 13.34 -5.97 12.68
CA ILE A 217 14.26 -6.54 11.69
C ILE A 217 15.67 -6.08 12.01
N THR A 218 16.61 -7.03 12.06
CA THR A 218 18.03 -6.74 12.24
C THR A 218 18.83 -7.40 11.12
N SER A 219 20.01 -6.87 10.83
CA SER A 219 20.94 -7.51 9.88
C SER A 219 21.19 -8.98 10.23
N ALA A 220 21.32 -9.29 11.54
CA ALA A 220 21.48 -10.67 12.01
C ALA A 220 20.25 -11.55 11.71
N LYS A 221 19.03 -11.04 11.93
CA LYS A 221 17.79 -11.77 11.59
C LYS A 221 17.67 -11.98 10.08
N LEU A 222 18.00 -10.98 9.27
CA LEU A 222 17.99 -11.09 7.80
C LEU A 222 19.01 -12.13 7.31
N SER A 223 20.26 -12.06 7.78
CA SER A 223 21.28 -13.06 7.43
C SER A 223 20.87 -14.47 7.86
N ALA A 224 20.29 -14.63 9.06
CA ALA A 224 19.77 -15.92 9.53
C ALA A 224 18.59 -16.43 8.68
N ALA A 225 17.83 -15.53 8.06
CA ALA A 225 16.75 -15.85 7.13
C ALA A 225 17.25 -16.16 5.70
N GLY A 226 18.56 -16.15 5.44
CA GLY A 226 19.13 -16.42 4.11
C GLY A 226 19.12 -15.21 3.18
N ALA A 227 19.03 -13.98 3.72
CA ALA A 227 19.29 -12.78 2.94
C ALA A 227 20.77 -12.68 2.59
N ASP A 228 21.08 -12.38 1.33
CA ASP A 228 22.45 -12.13 0.89
C ASP A 228 22.99 -10.80 1.43
N GLU A 229 24.30 -10.61 1.32
CA GLU A 229 24.98 -9.41 1.81
C GLU A 229 24.42 -8.12 1.17
N GLY A 230 24.08 -8.17 -0.13
CA GLY A 230 23.51 -7.02 -0.84
C GLY A 230 22.16 -6.61 -0.28
N THR A 231 21.31 -7.58 0.05
CA THR A 231 19.99 -7.38 0.66
C THR A 231 20.13 -6.82 2.08
N VAL A 232 21.04 -7.36 2.88
CA VAL A 232 21.32 -6.88 4.24
C VAL A 232 21.86 -5.43 4.20
N GLN A 233 22.77 -5.13 3.28
CA GLN A 233 23.30 -3.77 3.09
C GLN A 233 22.21 -2.81 2.60
N ALA A 234 21.40 -3.22 1.62
CA ALA A 234 20.30 -2.41 1.11
C ALA A 234 19.28 -2.08 2.21
N TYR A 235 18.93 -3.04 3.06
CA TYR A 235 18.08 -2.80 4.22
C TYR A 235 18.72 -1.82 5.22
N THR A 236 20.00 -2.06 5.58
CA THR A 236 20.73 -1.23 6.55
C THR A 236 20.89 0.22 6.08
N ASN A 237 20.99 0.42 4.76
CA ASN A 237 21.13 1.74 4.13
C ASN A 237 19.79 2.39 3.75
N ASP A 238 18.65 1.85 4.21
CA ASP A 238 17.28 2.27 3.85
C ASP A 238 16.97 2.26 2.34
N GLN A 239 17.71 1.46 1.56
CA GLN A 239 17.49 1.30 0.12
C GLN A 239 16.48 0.19 -0.19
N MET A 240 16.17 -0.65 0.81
CA MET A 240 15.15 -1.70 0.70
C MET A 240 13.83 -1.26 1.32
N GLN A 241 12.76 -1.35 0.53
CA GLN A 241 11.39 -1.13 1.02
C GLN A 241 10.82 -2.41 1.64
N ILE A 242 9.99 -2.24 2.67
CA ILE A 242 9.14 -3.32 3.17
C ILE A 242 7.85 -3.23 2.38
N GLN A 243 7.42 -4.35 1.80
CA GLN A 243 6.08 -4.43 1.21
C GLN A 243 5.09 -4.66 2.35
N ILE A 244 4.25 -3.67 2.62
CA ILE A 244 3.27 -3.73 3.71
C ILE A 244 1.87 -3.82 3.12
N SER A 245 1.20 -4.93 3.40
CA SER A 245 -0.23 -5.06 3.15
C SER A 245 -1.00 -4.27 4.21
N ARG A 246 -1.68 -3.21 3.79
CA ARG A 246 -2.52 -2.36 4.65
C ARG A 246 -3.96 -2.34 4.16
N VAL A 247 -4.88 -2.18 5.11
CA VAL A 247 -6.28 -1.89 4.82
C VAL A 247 -6.41 -0.38 4.56
N PRO A 248 -7.12 0.07 3.52
CA PRO A 248 -7.30 1.51 3.24
C PRO A 248 -8.28 2.13 4.26
N VAL A 249 -7.77 2.49 5.43
CA VAL A 249 -8.57 2.89 6.61
C VAL A 249 -9.44 4.12 6.34
N TYR A 250 -9.01 5.03 5.46
CA TYR A 250 -9.74 6.25 5.15
C TYR A 250 -11.22 6.01 4.77
N TRP A 251 -11.52 4.98 3.97
CA TRP A 251 -12.91 4.73 3.54
C TRP A 251 -13.83 4.31 4.68
N PHE A 252 -13.31 3.52 5.62
CA PHE A 252 -14.06 3.10 6.79
C PHE A 252 -14.29 4.29 7.74
N LEU A 253 -13.29 5.16 7.88
CA LEU A 253 -13.46 6.41 8.62
C LEU A 253 -14.56 7.27 8.03
N GLU A 254 -14.61 7.40 6.70
CA GLU A 254 -15.64 8.17 6.00
C GLU A 254 -17.02 7.54 6.16
N ASP A 255 -17.12 6.21 6.04
CA ASP A 255 -18.38 5.45 6.20
C ASP A 255 -18.97 5.59 7.60
N TYR A 256 -18.12 5.68 8.62
CA TYR A 256 -18.52 5.91 9.99
C TYR A 256 -18.70 7.39 10.37
N GLY A 257 -18.48 8.32 9.43
CA GLY A 257 -18.60 9.76 9.69
C GLY A 257 -17.53 10.31 10.63
N LEU A 258 -16.38 9.63 10.75
CA LEU A 258 -15.26 10.02 11.59
C LEU A 258 -14.34 11.05 10.90
N VAL A 259 -14.38 11.10 9.56
CA VAL A 259 -13.68 12.08 8.73
C VAL A 259 -14.64 12.77 7.77
N SER A 260 -14.29 13.98 7.33
CA SER A 260 -15.09 14.73 6.36
C SER A 260 -14.90 14.15 4.96
N SER A 261 -15.99 14.14 4.17
CA SER A 261 -15.94 13.84 2.73
C SER A 261 -15.68 15.08 1.85
N LYS A 262 -15.53 16.24 2.48
CA LYS A 262 -15.30 17.57 1.89
C LYS A 262 -14.04 18.23 2.42
#